data_AF-A0A843JJG6-F1
#
_entry.id   AF-A0A843JJG6-F1
#
_cell.length_a   1.000
_cell.length_b   1.000
_cell.length_c   1.000
_cell.angle_alpha   90.00
_cell.angle_beta   90.00
_cell.angle_gamma   90.00
#
_symmetry.space_group_name_H-M   'P 1'
#
loop_
_entity.id
_entity.type
_entity.pdbx_description
1 polymer ?
#
loop_
_entity_poly.entity_id
_entity_poly.type
_entity_poly.pdbx_seq_one_letter_code
_entity_poly.pdbx_strand_id
1 'polypeptide(L)'
;HLSYDDLSKDQEFETEKAVYSIVTANELKYVKFFNEQSKQASKLHFLDGISRKLGSKILTEKELNGDFESFEDIDNRISFIESSKELIVKRVLYELSELPKEKKGRPSYLFTIVKRSNKKEVQEYDEFVTDDSRFIEMIKEKGLLEKEGKRIR
;
A
#
# COMPACT_ATOMS: atom_id res chain seq x y z
N HIS A 1 -20.06 13.13 -2.16
CA HIS A 1 -18.61 13.15 -2.47
C HIS A 1 -17.91 13.35 -1.14
N LEU A 2 -16.92 12.54 -0.80
CA LEU A 2 -16.12 12.67 0.42
C LEU A 2 -14.68 12.90 -0.04
N SER A 3 -14.09 14.06 0.30
CA SER A 3 -12.67 14.32 0.09
C SER A 3 -11.88 13.89 1.32
N TYR A 4 -10.61 13.53 1.13
CA TYR A 4 -9.70 13.30 2.26
C TYR A 4 -9.58 14.55 3.15
N ASP A 5 -9.68 15.75 2.57
CA ASP A 5 -9.60 17.02 3.30
C ASP A 5 -10.84 17.33 4.14
N ASP A 6 -11.93 16.59 3.93
CA ASP A 6 -13.15 16.75 4.70
C ASP A 6 -13.10 15.93 6.01
N LEU A 7 -12.03 15.16 6.23
CA LEU A 7 -11.85 14.33 7.42
C LEU A 7 -11.52 15.20 8.64
N SER A 8 -12.11 14.83 9.78
CA SER A 8 -11.66 15.35 11.08
C SER A 8 -10.29 14.76 11.45
N LYS A 9 -9.54 15.42 12.35
CA LYS A 9 -8.22 14.95 12.80
C LYS A 9 -8.21 13.49 13.30
N ASP A 10 -9.26 13.08 14.01
CA ASP A 10 -9.38 11.71 14.49
C ASP A 10 -9.56 10.72 13.33
N GLN A 11 -10.33 11.11 12.29
CA GLN A 11 -10.53 10.31 11.10
C GLN A 11 -9.28 10.28 10.20
N GLU A 12 -8.53 11.36 10.11
CA GLU A 12 -7.22 11.39 9.44
C GLU A 12 -6.28 10.38 10.12
N PHE A 13 -6.17 10.44 11.44
CA PHE A 13 -5.32 9.52 12.20
C PHE A 13 -5.72 8.05 12.05
N GLU A 14 -7.03 7.74 12.09
CA GLU A 14 -7.49 6.37 11.83
C GLU A 14 -7.25 5.95 10.37
N THR A 15 -7.31 6.89 9.43
CA THR A 15 -6.97 6.62 8.02
C THR A 15 -5.48 6.32 7.87
N GLU A 16 -4.60 7.06 8.53
CA GLU A 16 -3.15 6.80 8.54
C GLU A 16 -2.85 5.39 9.07
N LYS A 17 -3.46 5.00 10.20
CA LYS A 17 -3.34 3.64 10.76
C LYS A 17 -3.87 2.57 9.82
N ALA A 18 -5.01 2.81 9.18
CA ALA A 18 -5.60 1.88 8.23
C ALA A 18 -4.68 1.68 7.02
N VAL A 19 -4.16 2.77 6.44
CA VAL A 19 -3.19 2.71 5.34
C VAL A 19 -1.93 1.96 5.77
N TYR A 20 -1.37 2.25 6.94
CA TYR A 20 -0.21 1.54 7.47
C TYR A 20 -0.45 0.03 7.59
N SER A 21 -1.62 -0.36 8.11
CA SER A 21 -2.02 -1.75 8.28
C SER A 21 -2.18 -2.46 6.94
N ILE A 22 -2.81 -1.80 5.96
CA ILE A 22 -2.99 -2.31 4.59
C ILE A 22 -1.63 -2.50 3.91
N VAL A 23 -0.73 -1.51 4.02
CA VAL A 23 0.62 -1.58 3.44
C VAL A 23 1.41 -2.73 4.04
N THR A 24 1.36 -2.87 5.37
CA THR A 24 2.03 -3.97 6.08
C THR A 24 1.47 -5.33 5.66
N ALA A 25 0.14 -5.49 5.62
CA ALA A 25 -0.48 -6.76 5.23
C ALA A 25 -0.23 -7.14 3.77
N ASN A 26 0.06 -6.17 2.90
CA ASN A 26 0.27 -6.37 1.47
C ASN A 26 1.73 -6.10 1.06
N GLU A 27 2.69 -6.35 1.94
CA GLU A 27 4.11 -6.05 1.74
C GLU A 27 4.65 -6.47 0.36
N LEU A 28 4.40 -7.73 -0.05
CA LEU A 28 4.88 -8.26 -1.33
C LEU A 28 4.44 -7.41 -2.53
N LYS A 29 3.23 -6.84 -2.51
CA LYS A 29 2.72 -5.95 -3.56
C LYS A 29 3.57 -4.69 -3.67
N TYR A 30 4.00 -4.13 -2.55
CA TYR A 30 4.77 -2.90 -2.50
C TYR A 30 6.26 -3.14 -2.70
N VAL A 31 6.81 -4.25 -2.22
CA VAL A 31 8.17 -4.70 -2.56
C VAL A 31 8.30 -4.89 -4.07
N LYS A 32 7.29 -5.49 -4.72
CA LYS A 32 7.24 -5.63 -6.18
C LYS A 32 7.33 -4.27 -6.90
N PHE A 33 6.79 -3.20 -6.35
CA PHE A 33 6.95 -1.85 -6.91
C PHE A 33 8.42 -1.41 -6.97
N PHE A 34 9.25 -1.76 -5.99
CA PHE A 34 10.70 -1.50 -6.03
C PHE A 34 11.38 -2.39 -7.08
N ASN A 35 11.00 -3.66 -7.16
CA ASN A 35 11.62 -4.62 -8.09
C ASN A 35 11.30 -4.34 -9.57
N GLU A 36 10.08 -3.90 -9.88
CA GLU A 36 9.63 -3.60 -11.24
C GLU A 36 10.27 -2.34 -11.87
N GLN A 37 11.10 -1.62 -11.12
CA GLN A 37 11.83 -0.47 -11.64
C GLN A 37 12.90 -0.94 -12.62
N SER A 38 12.75 -0.53 -13.88
CA SER A 38 13.59 -0.99 -15.00
C SER A 38 14.44 0.12 -15.62
N LYS A 39 14.15 1.41 -15.38
CA LYS A 39 14.84 2.55 -16.00
C LYS A 39 14.92 3.75 -15.05
N GLN A 40 16.11 4.35 -14.92
CA GLN A 40 16.44 5.60 -14.20
C GLN A 40 15.61 5.85 -12.92
N ALA A 41 15.32 4.80 -12.14
CA ALA A 41 14.50 4.90 -10.91
C ALA A 41 13.26 5.81 -11.07
N SER A 42 12.61 5.74 -12.24
CA SER A 42 11.70 6.79 -12.71
C SER A 42 10.42 6.94 -11.90
N LYS A 43 10.04 5.96 -11.08
CA LYS A 43 8.92 6.11 -10.15
C LYS A 43 9.34 6.22 -8.69
N LEU A 44 10.55 5.75 -8.34
CA LEU A 44 11.04 5.81 -6.95
C LEU A 44 11.18 7.24 -6.46
N HIS A 45 11.62 8.16 -7.31
CA HIS A 45 11.80 9.57 -6.94
C HIS A 45 10.49 10.34 -6.70
N PHE A 46 9.33 9.71 -6.89
CA PHE A 46 8.03 10.27 -6.49
C PHE A 46 7.66 9.90 -5.05
N LEU A 47 8.37 8.96 -4.43
CA LEU A 47 8.31 8.73 -2.99
C LEU A 47 9.04 9.90 -2.31
N ASP A 48 8.37 10.53 -1.35
CA ASP A 48 8.98 11.63 -0.60
C ASP A 48 10.24 11.14 0.11
N GLY A 49 11.27 11.98 0.22
CA GLY A 49 12.58 11.58 0.76
C GLY A 49 13.46 10.77 -0.21
N ILE A 50 12.96 10.27 -1.35
CA ILE A 50 13.80 9.61 -2.36
C ILE A 50 14.22 10.58 -3.47
N SER A 51 15.48 11.01 -3.42
CA SER A 51 16.09 11.74 -4.54
C SER A 51 16.37 10.85 -5.75
N ARG A 52 16.54 11.42 -6.95
CA ARG A 52 16.95 10.66 -8.15
C ARG A 52 18.22 9.83 -7.94
N LYS A 53 19.20 10.39 -7.22
CA LYS A 53 20.45 9.68 -6.89
C LYS A 53 20.21 8.49 -5.99
N LEU A 54 19.32 8.63 -5.01
CA LEU A 54 18.96 7.55 -4.09
C LEU A 54 18.15 6.47 -4.79
N GLY A 55 17.19 6.85 -5.64
CA GLY A 55 16.48 5.92 -6.51
C GLY A 55 17.43 5.10 -7.39
N SER A 56 18.44 5.74 -8.00
CA SER A 56 19.46 5.01 -8.78
C SER A 56 20.24 4.02 -7.92
N LYS A 57 20.58 4.35 -6.67
CA LYS A 57 21.24 3.42 -5.75
C LYS A 57 20.37 2.19 -5.45
N ILE A 58 19.08 2.40 -5.20
CA ILE A 58 18.12 1.29 -4.98
C ILE A 58 18.09 0.36 -6.20
N LEU A 59 18.07 0.93 -7.41
CA LEU A 59 18.12 0.15 -8.64
C LEU A 59 19.44 -0.64 -8.77
N THR A 60 20.57 0.00 -8.49
CA THR A 60 21.88 -0.67 -8.52
C THR A 60 21.96 -1.81 -7.51
N GLU A 61 21.48 -1.62 -6.28
CA GLU A 61 21.44 -2.69 -5.27
C GLU A 61 20.61 -3.89 -5.74
N LYS A 62 19.44 -3.63 -6.33
CA LYS A 62 18.61 -4.68 -6.93
C LYS A 62 19.33 -5.41 -8.08
N GLU A 63 20.00 -4.66 -8.95
CA GLU A 63 20.73 -5.22 -10.10
C GLU A 63 21.94 -6.06 -9.68
N LEU A 64 22.61 -5.71 -8.57
CA LEU A 64 23.79 -6.42 -8.07
C LEU A 64 23.42 -7.64 -7.19
N ASN A 65 22.40 -7.49 -6.34
CA ASN A 65 22.08 -8.45 -5.28
C ASN A 65 20.77 -9.21 -5.53
N GLY A 66 20.12 -8.98 -6.66
CA GLY A 66 18.82 -9.56 -7.00
C GLY A 66 17.64 -8.78 -6.43
N ASP A 67 16.44 -9.24 -6.78
CA ASP A 67 15.19 -8.64 -6.33
C ASP A 67 15.10 -8.62 -4.80
N PHE A 68 14.45 -7.58 -4.27
CA PHE A 68 14.17 -7.47 -2.84
C PHE A 68 13.06 -8.45 -2.44
N GLU A 69 13.18 -9.05 -1.26
CA GLU A 69 12.20 -10.03 -0.74
C GLU A 69 11.19 -9.42 0.23
N SER A 70 11.60 -8.37 0.96
CA SER A 70 10.82 -7.74 2.03
C SER A 70 11.15 -6.24 2.16
N PHE A 71 10.33 -5.50 2.90
CA PHE A 71 10.66 -4.13 3.33
C PHE A 71 11.93 -4.11 4.18
N GLU A 72 12.10 -5.10 5.06
CA GLU A 72 13.30 -5.24 5.88
C GLU A 72 14.55 -5.45 5.04
N ASP A 73 14.47 -6.25 3.97
CA ASP A 73 15.57 -6.47 3.03
C ASP A 73 15.96 -5.18 2.28
N ILE A 74 14.97 -4.38 1.88
CA ILE A 74 15.21 -3.06 1.28
C ILE A 74 15.91 -2.14 2.30
N ASP A 75 15.39 -2.06 3.52
CA ASP A 75 15.86 -1.16 4.58
C ASP A 75 17.30 -1.53 5.01
N ASN A 76 17.61 -2.82 5.06
CA ASN A 76 18.95 -3.33 5.39
C ASN A 76 19.97 -3.06 4.28
N ARG A 77 19.58 -3.18 3.00
CA ARG A 77 20.47 -2.90 1.86
C ARG A 77 20.66 -1.39 1.64
N ILE A 78 19.67 -0.57 2.01
CA ILE A 78 19.66 0.87 1.76
C ILE A 78 19.64 1.63 3.09
N SER A 79 20.78 1.72 3.76
CA SER A 79 20.88 2.31 5.12
C SER A 79 20.53 3.82 5.24
N PHE A 80 20.34 4.53 4.12
CA PHE A 80 20.11 5.99 4.09
C PHE A 80 18.68 6.39 3.73
N ILE A 81 17.75 5.45 3.60
CA ILE A 81 16.32 5.77 3.45
C ILE A 81 15.62 5.73 4.81
N GLU A 82 14.54 6.50 4.93
CA GLU A 82 13.49 6.13 5.89
C GLU A 82 12.97 4.74 5.55
N SER A 83 12.32 4.06 6.48
CA SER A 83 11.78 2.72 6.22
C SER A 83 10.97 2.72 4.92
N SER A 84 11.27 1.76 4.05
CA SER A 84 10.61 1.57 2.76
C SER A 84 9.09 1.47 2.89
N LYS A 85 8.61 0.91 4.00
CA LYS A 85 7.19 0.91 4.38
C LYS A 85 6.65 2.33 4.59
N GLU A 86 7.32 3.15 5.37
CA GLU A 86 6.91 4.54 5.66
C GLU A 86 6.87 5.39 4.38
N LEU A 87 7.84 5.20 3.49
CA LEU A 87 7.87 5.87 2.19
C LEU A 87 6.62 5.56 1.36
N ILE A 88 6.17 4.31 1.39
CA ILE A 88 4.93 3.88 0.71
C ILE A 88 3.70 4.47 1.40
N VAL A 89 3.60 4.41 2.73
CA VAL A 89 2.46 4.94 3.50
C VAL A 89 2.29 6.44 3.24
N LYS A 90 3.37 7.22 3.40
CA LYS A 90 3.37 8.66 3.12
C LYS A 90 2.93 8.94 1.69
N ARG A 91 3.40 8.14 0.72
CA ARG A 91 2.99 8.29 -0.67
C ARG A 91 1.50 8.04 -0.84
N VAL A 92 0.94 6.97 -0.28
CA VAL A 92 -0.49 6.67 -0.41
C VAL A 92 -1.34 7.80 0.18
N LEU A 93 -0.97 8.31 1.36
CA LEU A 93 -1.68 9.44 1.99
C LEU A 93 -1.62 10.70 1.13
N TYR A 94 -0.43 11.05 0.62
CA TYR A 94 -0.26 12.16 -0.33
C TYR A 94 -1.12 12.02 -1.60
N GLU A 95 -1.26 10.80 -2.12
CA GLU A 95 -2.12 10.52 -3.27
C GLU A 95 -3.62 10.68 -2.96
N LEU A 96 -4.03 10.49 -1.71
CA LEU A 96 -5.41 10.69 -1.26
C LEU A 96 -5.75 12.15 -0.97
N SER A 97 -4.79 12.94 -0.46
CA SER A 97 -5.01 14.33 0.00
C SER A 97 -4.65 15.40 -1.04
N GLU A 98 -3.44 15.34 -1.61
CA GLU A 98 -2.79 16.49 -2.24
C GLU A 98 -2.65 16.38 -3.75
N LEU A 99 -2.54 15.17 -4.30
CA LEU A 99 -2.43 14.98 -5.76
C LEU A 99 -3.52 15.66 -6.62
N PRO A 100 -4.78 15.84 -6.17
CA PRO A 100 -5.80 16.55 -6.94
C PRO A 100 -5.51 18.04 -7.14
N LYS A 101 -4.67 18.67 -6.29
CA LYS A 101 -4.69 20.13 -6.09
C LYS A 101 -3.61 20.92 -6.81
N GLU A 102 -2.41 20.35 -7.06
CA GLU A 102 -1.23 21.21 -7.20
C GLU A 102 -0.49 21.27 -8.55
N LYS A 103 -0.61 20.35 -9.51
CA LYS A 103 0.39 20.32 -10.62
C LYS A 103 -0.14 20.63 -12.01
N LYS A 104 0.56 21.56 -12.68
CA LYS A 104 0.60 21.74 -14.15
C LYS A 104 1.15 20.45 -14.79
N GLY A 105 0.27 19.48 -15.03
CA GLY A 105 0.61 18.15 -15.55
C GLY A 105 -0.42 17.12 -15.10
N ARG A 106 -0.35 15.89 -15.62
CA ARG A 106 -1.21 14.81 -15.11
C ARG A 106 -0.68 14.35 -13.75
N PRO A 107 -1.49 14.33 -12.68
CA PRO A 107 -1.08 13.78 -11.40
C PRO A 107 -0.63 12.32 -11.59
N SER A 108 0.57 12.01 -11.12
CA SER A 108 1.15 10.66 -11.24
C SER A 108 0.76 9.82 -10.03
N TYR A 109 -0.46 9.30 -10.03
CA TYR A 109 -0.86 8.29 -9.06
C TYR A 109 -0.02 7.01 -9.25
N LEU A 110 0.56 6.49 -8.18
CA LEU A 110 1.31 5.24 -8.16
C LEU A 110 0.47 4.10 -7.60
N PHE A 111 -0.33 4.38 -6.56
CA PHE A 111 -0.98 3.36 -5.75
C PHE A 111 -2.51 3.50 -5.71
N THR A 112 -3.06 4.69 -5.87
CA THR A 112 -4.51 4.94 -5.73
C THR A 112 -5.29 4.96 -7.06
N ILE A 113 -4.68 4.58 -8.19
CA ILE A 113 -5.39 4.52 -9.47
C ILE A 113 -6.51 3.48 -9.40
N VAL A 114 -7.76 3.95 -9.46
CA VAL A 114 -8.91 3.09 -9.73
C VAL A 114 -8.94 2.78 -11.22
N LYS A 115 -8.56 1.56 -11.61
CA LYS A 115 -8.80 1.08 -12.97
C LYS A 115 -10.32 1.03 -13.19
N ARG A 116 -10.87 1.99 -13.94
CA ARG A 116 -12.25 1.87 -14.42
C ARG A 116 -12.28 0.70 -15.41
N SER A 117 -12.88 -0.42 -15.01
CA SER A 117 -13.20 -1.49 -15.94
C SER A 117 -14.11 -0.91 -17.04
N ASN A 118 -13.65 -0.91 -18.29
CA ASN A 118 -14.52 -0.62 -19.43
C ASN A 118 -15.64 -1.66 -19.42
N LYS A 119 -16.86 -1.24 -19.13
CA LYS A 119 -17.98 -2.14 -18.83
C LYS A 119 -18.44 -2.88 -20.09
N LYS A 120 -17.84 -4.06 -20.35
CA LYS A 120 -18.46 -5.20 -21.04
C LYS A 120 -17.85 -6.57 -20.70
N GLU A 121 -16.91 -6.63 -19.78
CA GLU A 121 -16.79 -7.76 -18.88
C GLU A 121 -17.30 -7.26 -17.54
N VAL A 122 -18.52 -7.66 -17.17
CA VAL A 122 -18.72 -7.95 -15.76
C VAL A 122 -17.80 -9.14 -15.55
N GLN A 123 -16.54 -8.88 -15.18
CA GLN A 123 -15.89 -9.82 -14.31
C GLN A 123 -16.91 -9.98 -13.18
N GLU A 124 -17.45 -11.18 -13.02
CA GLU A 124 -17.84 -11.60 -11.69
C GLU A 124 -16.70 -11.08 -10.83
N TYR A 125 -16.98 -10.07 -10.01
CA TYR A 125 -16.15 -9.86 -8.86
C TYR A 125 -16.10 -11.26 -8.29
N ASP A 126 -14.93 -11.91 -8.30
CA ASP A 126 -14.69 -13.04 -7.43
C ASP A 126 -15.33 -12.57 -6.14
N GLU A 127 -16.47 -13.19 -5.78
CA GLU A 127 -17.23 -12.87 -4.58
C GLU A 127 -16.17 -12.60 -3.57
N PHE A 128 -16.08 -11.36 -3.04
CA PHE A 128 -14.99 -10.96 -2.16
C PHE A 128 -14.63 -12.19 -1.34
N VAL A 129 -13.53 -12.86 -1.70
CA VAL A 129 -13.14 -14.06 -0.98
C VAL A 129 -12.65 -13.41 0.27
N THR A 130 -13.59 -13.30 1.19
CA THR A 130 -13.41 -12.84 2.52
C THR A 130 -12.46 -13.87 3.06
N ASP A 131 -11.16 -13.58 2.89
CA ASP A 131 -10.10 -14.11 3.72
C ASP A 131 -10.34 -13.73 5.20
N ASP A 132 -11.47 -13.07 5.49
CA ASP A 132 -12.17 -13.14 6.77
C ASP A 132 -12.44 -14.59 7.22
N SER A 133 -12.34 -15.63 6.38
CA SER A 133 -12.37 -17.01 6.90
C SER A 133 -11.24 -17.24 7.92
N ARG A 134 -10.04 -16.73 7.66
CA ARG A 134 -8.92 -16.76 8.62
C ARG A 134 -9.11 -15.79 9.77
N PHE A 135 -9.66 -14.60 9.51
CA PHE A 135 -9.95 -13.63 10.57
C PHE A 135 -11.02 -14.14 11.54
N ILE A 136 -12.09 -14.76 11.02
CA ILE A 136 -13.17 -15.40 11.76
C ILE A 136 -12.66 -16.65 12.47
N GLU A 137 -11.80 -17.47 11.85
CA GLU A 137 -11.13 -18.57 12.55
C GLU A 137 -10.25 -18.05 13.70
N MET A 138 -9.45 -17.01 13.47
CA MET A 138 -8.63 -16.38 14.50
C MET A 138 -9.48 -15.83 15.66
N ILE A 139 -10.63 -15.22 15.37
CA ILE A 139 -11.55 -14.70 16.40
C ILE A 139 -12.23 -15.86 17.16
N LYS A 140 -12.56 -16.97 16.48
CA LYS A 140 -13.07 -18.21 17.11
C LYS A 140 -12.02 -18.89 17.99
N GLU A 141 -10.76 -18.98 17.56
CA GLU A 141 -9.65 -19.52 18.36
C GLU A 141 -9.38 -18.66 19.59
N LYS A 142 -9.46 -17.33 19.45
CA LYS A 142 -9.33 -16.40 20.57
C LYS A 142 -10.57 -16.38 21.49
N GLY A 143 -11.64 -17.09 21.13
CA GLY A 143 -12.88 -17.18 21.93
C GLY A 143 -13.75 -15.92 21.89
N LEU A 144 -13.55 -15.03 20.91
CA LEU A 144 -14.27 -13.75 20.78
C LEU A 144 -15.55 -13.84 19.92
N LEU A 145 -15.88 -15.02 19.37
CA LEU A 145 -17.13 -15.30 18.67
C LEU A 145 -17.73 -16.61 19.17
N GLU A 146 -18.94 -16.57 19.74
CA GLU A 146 -19.69 -17.78 20.08
C GLU A 146 -20.19 -18.50 18.81
N LYS A 147 -20.15 -19.83 18.83
CA LYS A 147 -20.70 -20.66 17.74
C LYS A 147 -22.22 -20.48 17.71
N GLU A 148 -22.73 -19.71 16.76
CA GLU A 148 -24.17 -19.64 16.51
C GLU A 148 -24.70 -21.05 16.22
N GLY A 149 -25.65 -21.51 17.05
CA GLY A 149 -26.24 -22.85 16.91
C GLY A 149 -26.73 -23.53 18.18
N LYS A 150 -26.68 -22.91 19.37
CA LYS A 150 -27.45 -23.40 20.53
C LYS A 150 -28.64 -22.49 20.80
N ARG A 151 -29.80 -22.88 20.28
CA ARG A 151 -31.09 -22.54 20.93
C ARG A 151 -31.05 -23.11 22.34
N ILE A 152 -31.19 -22.27 23.36
CA ILE A 152 -31.43 -22.70 24.72
C ILE A 152 -32.91 -22.43 25.04
N ARG A 153 -33.55 -23.42 25.67
CA ARG A 153 -34.91 -23.34 26.21
C ARG A 153 -34.97 -22.45 27.44
#